data_AF-A0A5M4D9W9-F1
#
_entry.id   AF-A0A5M4D9W9-F1
#
_cell.length_a   1.000
_cell.length_b   1.000
_cell.length_c   1.000
_cell.angle_alpha   90.00
_cell.angle_beta   90.00
_cell.angle_gamma   90.00
#
_symmetry.space_group_name_H-M   'P 1'
#
loop_
_entity.id
_entity.type
_entity.pdbx_description
1 polymer ?
#
loop_
_entity_poly.entity_id
_entity_poly.type
_entity_poly.pdbx_seq_one_letter_code
_entity_poly.pdbx_strand_id
1 'polypeptide(L)'
;RQLKAHTGRESAAVSRAVDTLVKRGLIVVRDRFNRRLYSTAERRRSRSGLVFAIHPLFLESALYRRRIGLGDFTLRSSQSENNKSNYHSKKETKRDYYA
;
A
#
# COMPACT_ATOMS: atom_id res chain seq x y z
N ARG A 1 9.18 -11.25 6.25
CA ARG A 1 10.18 -10.25 6.73
C ARG A 1 10.20 -8.95 5.91
N GLN A 2 9.84 -8.95 4.61
CA GLN A 2 9.93 -7.78 3.73
C GLN A 2 9.04 -6.57 4.15
N LEU A 3 7.80 -6.79 4.59
CA LEU A 3 6.88 -5.69 4.98
C LEU A 3 7.32 -4.91 6.23
N LYS A 4 7.93 -5.58 7.23
CA LYS A 4 8.45 -4.91 8.43
C LYS A 4 9.66 -4.03 8.10
N ALA A 5 10.49 -4.46 7.15
CA ALA A 5 11.63 -3.66 6.68
C ALA A 5 11.18 -2.38 5.96
N HIS A 6 10.09 -2.42 5.17
CA HIS A 6 9.59 -1.26 4.45
C HIS A 6 8.68 -0.32 5.26
N THR A 7 7.94 -0.86 6.24
CA THR A 7 6.94 -0.06 6.98
C THR A 7 7.31 0.19 8.44
N GLY A 8 8.36 -0.48 8.95
CA GLY A 8 8.68 -0.54 10.38
C GLY A 8 7.64 -1.29 11.23
N ARG A 9 6.53 -1.74 10.63
CA ARG A 9 5.36 -2.30 11.33
C ARG A 9 5.26 -3.80 11.15
N GLU A 10 4.69 -4.47 12.15
CA GLU A 10 4.40 -5.90 12.05
C GLU A 10 3.39 -6.21 10.94
N SER A 11 3.56 -7.34 10.27
CA SER A 11 2.68 -7.78 9.17
C SER A 11 1.20 -7.86 9.58
N ALA A 12 0.94 -8.18 10.84
CA ALA A 12 -0.41 -8.20 11.42
C ALA A 12 -1.02 -6.79 11.55
N ALA A 13 -0.22 -5.79 11.92
CA ALA A 13 -0.67 -4.40 12.01
C ALA A 13 -1.00 -3.83 10.63
N VAL A 14 -0.17 -4.13 9.62
CA VAL A 14 -0.43 -3.75 8.23
C VAL A 14 -1.72 -4.41 7.72
N SER A 15 -1.90 -5.71 7.99
CA SER A 15 -3.11 -6.43 7.57
C SER A 15 -4.39 -5.86 8.21
N ARG A 16 -4.31 -5.49 9.50
CA ARG A 16 -5.41 -4.79 10.21
C ARG A 16 -5.70 -3.42 9.59
N ALA A 17 -4.68 -2.65 9.27
CA ALA A 17 -4.86 -1.35 8.61
C ALA A 17 -5.55 -1.50 7.24
N VAL A 18 -5.12 -2.47 6.42
CA VAL A 18 -5.77 -2.78 5.14
C VAL A 18 -7.23 -3.19 5.33
N ASP A 19 -7.54 -4.02 6.32
CA ASP A 19 -8.94 -4.37 6.65
C ASP A 19 -9.77 -3.14 7.00
N THR A 20 -9.23 -2.22 7.79
CA THR A 20 -9.92 -0.97 8.13
C THR A 20 -10.18 -0.12 6.88
N LEU A 21 -9.21 -0.01 5.97
CA LEU A 21 -9.36 0.75 4.72
C LEU A 21 -10.42 0.11 3.80
N VAL A 22 -10.46 -1.22 3.71
CA VAL A 22 -11.48 -1.94 2.93
C VAL A 22 -12.87 -1.80 3.56
N LYS A 23 -12.98 -1.95 4.88
CA LYS A 23 -14.26 -1.79 5.61
C LYS A 23 -14.82 -0.37 5.50
N ARG A 24 -13.94 0.64 5.51
CA ARG A 24 -14.33 2.03 5.28
C ARG A 24 -14.56 2.35 3.80
N GLY A 25 -14.40 1.37 2.91
CA GLY A 25 -14.65 1.53 1.49
C GLY A 25 -13.70 2.53 0.82
N LEU A 26 -12.49 2.68 1.36
CA LEU A 26 -11.44 3.56 0.81
C LEU A 26 -10.64 2.88 -0.29
N ILE A 27 -10.35 1.59 -0.07
CA ILE A 27 -9.66 0.75 -1.02
C ILE A 27 -10.48 -0.50 -1.31
N VAL A 28 -10.18 -1.10 -2.44
CA VAL A 28 -10.73 -2.35 -2.90
C VAL A 28 -9.57 -3.30 -3.10
N VAL A 29 -9.70 -4.51 -2.56
CA VAL A 29 -8.77 -5.60 -2.84
C VAL A 29 -9.45 -6.61 -3.73
N ARG A 30 -8.78 -7.01 -4.81
CA ARG A 30 -9.24 -8.04 -5.72
C ARG A 30 -8.20 -9.14 -5.85
N ASP A 31 -8.65 -10.35 -6.12
CA ASP A 31 -7.78 -11.42 -6.57
C ASP A 31 -7.52 -11.35 -8.09
N ARG A 32 -6.69 -12.27 -8.60
CA ARG A 32 -6.39 -12.36 -10.04
C ARG A 32 -7.62 -12.67 -10.91
N PHE A 33 -8.69 -13.18 -10.32
CA PHE A 33 -9.96 -13.48 -11.00
C PHE A 33 -10.96 -12.32 -10.87
N ASN A 34 -10.48 -11.14 -10.47
CA ASN A 34 -11.26 -9.92 -10.28
C ASN A 34 -12.34 -10.04 -9.18
N ARG A 35 -12.27 -11.06 -8.32
CA ARG A 35 -13.17 -11.22 -7.17
C ARG A 35 -12.76 -10.27 -6.06
N ARG A 36 -13.73 -9.51 -5.53
CA ARG A 36 -13.53 -8.61 -4.39
C ARG A 36 -13.32 -9.41 -3.10
N LEU A 37 -12.30 -9.03 -2.33
CA LEU A 37 -11.95 -9.62 -1.05
C LEU A 37 -12.15 -8.57 0.05
N TYR A 38 -13.03 -8.88 1.00
CA TYR A 38 -13.48 -7.93 2.03
C TYR A 38 -12.72 -8.08 3.35
N SER A 39 -12.07 -9.23 3.57
CA SER A 39 -11.40 -9.53 4.84
C SER A 39 -9.96 -10.02 4.69
N THR A 40 -9.15 -9.84 5.74
CA THR A 40 -7.80 -10.43 5.80
C THR A 40 -7.83 -11.96 5.66
N ALA A 41 -8.84 -12.64 6.19
CA ALA A 41 -8.97 -14.09 6.08
C ALA A 41 -9.14 -14.52 4.61
N GLU A 42 -9.99 -13.84 3.85
CA GLU A 42 -10.15 -14.07 2.41
C GLU A 42 -8.87 -13.78 1.63
N ARG A 43 -8.19 -12.66 1.93
CA ARG A 43 -6.90 -12.32 1.31
C ARG A 43 -5.82 -13.36 1.58
N ARG A 44 -5.77 -13.93 2.79
CA ARG A 44 -4.82 -14.99 3.14
C ARG A 44 -5.14 -16.32 2.46
N ARG A 45 -6.43 -16.61 2.23
CA ARG A 45 -6.88 -17.81 1.51
C ARG A 45 -6.72 -17.68 0.00
N SER A 46 -6.81 -16.46 -0.52
CA SER A 46 -6.51 -16.14 -1.91
C SER A 46 -5.01 -16.37 -2.14
N ARG A 47 -4.64 -17.57 -2.56
CA ARG A 47 -3.27 -17.96 -2.91
C ARG A 47 -2.78 -17.29 -4.21
N SER A 48 -3.54 -16.36 -4.75
CA SER A 48 -3.23 -15.58 -5.95
C SER A 48 -2.70 -14.19 -5.62
N GLY A 49 -2.09 -13.54 -6.61
CA GLY A 49 -1.71 -12.13 -6.52
C GLY A 49 -2.91 -11.25 -6.14
N LEU A 50 -2.69 -10.34 -5.19
CA LEU A 50 -3.69 -9.38 -4.73
C LEU A 50 -3.46 -8.04 -5.41
N VAL A 51 -4.54 -7.45 -5.94
CA VAL A 51 -4.54 -6.12 -6.54
C VAL A 51 -5.26 -5.16 -5.61
N PHE A 52 -4.64 -4.02 -5.34
CA PHE A 52 -5.18 -2.96 -4.50
C PHE A 52 -5.51 -1.76 -5.37
N ALA A 53 -6.72 -1.25 -5.27
CA ALA A 53 -7.17 -0.06 -5.98
C ALA A 53 -7.95 0.87 -5.04
N ILE A 54 -7.99 2.16 -5.36
CA ILE A 54 -8.87 3.11 -4.67
C ILE A 54 -10.33 2.75 -5.02
N HIS A 55 -11.24 2.87 -4.05
CA HIS A 55 -12.64 2.61 -4.32
C HIS A 55 -13.20 3.64 -5.32
N PRO A 56 -13.87 3.23 -6.42
CA PRO A 56 -14.33 4.17 -7.45
C PRO A 56 -15.22 5.28 -6.87
N LEU A 57 -16.18 4.90 -6.00
CA LEU A 57 -17.05 5.86 -5.32
C LEU A 57 -16.31 6.86 -4.42
N PHE A 58 -15.12 6.52 -3.93
CA PHE A 58 -14.30 7.46 -3.16
C PHE A 58 -13.81 8.62 -4.03
N LEU A 59 -13.48 8.35 -5.29
CA LEU A 59 -13.02 9.36 -6.25
C LEU A 59 -14.19 10.18 -6.79
N GLU A 60 -15.31 9.52 -7.10
CA GLU A 60 -16.41 10.13 -7.86
C GLU A 60 -17.43 10.87 -6.99
N SER A 61 -17.64 10.45 -5.73
CA SER A 61 -18.78 10.95 -4.94
C SER A 61 -18.35 11.66 -3.66
N ALA A 62 -18.57 12.97 -3.63
CA ALA A 62 -18.43 13.79 -2.41
C ALA A 62 -19.37 13.31 -1.29
N LEU A 63 -20.58 12.85 -1.65
CA LEU A 63 -21.52 12.25 -0.70
C LEU A 63 -20.97 10.96 -0.09
N TYR A 64 -20.33 10.12 -0.91
CA TYR A 64 -19.68 8.91 -0.43
C TYR A 64 -18.49 9.23 0.50
N ARG A 65 -17.64 10.21 0.13
CA ARG A 65 -16.56 10.71 1.00
C ARG A 65 -17.10 11.23 2.34
N ARG A 66 -18.20 11.98 2.33
CA ARG A 66 -18.87 12.47 3.54
C ARG A 66 -19.42 11.31 4.39
N ARG A 67 -20.06 10.31 3.79
CA ARG A 67 -20.61 9.13 4.48
C ARG A 67 -19.55 8.32 5.22
N ILE A 68 -18.34 8.22 4.68
CA ILE A 68 -17.24 7.48 5.30
C ILE A 68 -16.38 8.35 6.25
N GLY A 69 -16.81 9.58 6.54
CA GLY A 69 -16.19 10.49 7.51
C GLY A 69 -15.01 11.30 6.97
N LEU A 70 -14.93 11.53 5.66
CA LEU A 70 -13.84 12.25 4.97
C LEU A 70 -14.35 13.49 4.22
N GLY A 71 -15.38 14.16 4.78
CA GLY A 71 -16.11 15.27 4.14
C GLY A 71 -15.24 16.38 3.53
N ASP A 72 -14.07 16.67 4.14
CA ASP A 72 -13.17 17.75 3.72
C ASP A 72 -11.82 17.24 3.17
N PHE A 73 -11.74 15.97 2.77
CA PHE A 73 -10.50 15.42 2.23
C PHE A 73 -10.26 15.96 0.81
N THR A 74 -9.62 17.12 0.74
CA THR A 74 -8.97 17.59 -0.48
C THR A 74 -7.87 16.58 -0.80
N LEU A 75 -7.93 15.94 -1.97
CA LEU A 75 -6.80 15.22 -2.56
C LEU A 75 -5.72 16.28 -2.83
N ARG A 76 -4.99 16.68 -1.79
CA ARG A 76 -3.76 17.42 -1.95
C ARG A 76 -2.86 16.45 -2.69
N SER A 77 -2.72 16.68 -4.00
CA SER A 77 -1.67 16.09 -4.80
C SER A 77 -0.37 16.46 -4.10
N SER A 78 0.08 15.60 -3.18
CA SER A 78 1.46 15.60 -2.79
C SER A 78 2.19 15.14 -4.04
N GLN A 79 2.50 16.09 -4.93
CA GLN A 79 3.75 16.02 -5.67
C GLN A 79 4.82 15.81 -4.60
N SER A 80 5.08 14.54 -4.31
CA SER A 80 6.27 14.11 -3.61
C SER A 80 7.40 14.63 -4.49
N GLU A 81 7.94 15.80 -4.14
CA GLU A 81 9.23 16.26 -4.63
C GLU A 81 10.18 15.11 -4.36
N ASN A 82 10.46 14.36 -5.43
CA ASN A 82 11.40 13.26 -5.42
C ASN A 82 12.78 13.89 -5.42
N ASN A 83 13.13 14.52 -4.30
CA ASN A 83 14.48 14.93 -3.99
C ASN A 83 15.29 13.67 -3.76
N LYS A 84 15.69 13.03 -4.87
CA LYS A 84 16.82 12.10 -4.94
C LYS A 84 18.06 12.90 -4.56
N SER A 85 18.26 13.09 -3.26
CA SER A 85 19.54 13.53 -2.72
C SER A 85 20.58 12.46 -3.06
N ASN A 86 21.58 12.87 -3.82
CA ASN A 86 22.73 12.11 -4.29
C ASN A 86 23.23 11.08 -3.27
N TYR A 87 23.04 9.79 -3.56
CA TYR A 87 23.83 8.74 -2.91
C TYR A 87 25.23 8.76 -3.52
N HIS A 88 26.15 9.34 -2.75
CA HIS A 88 27.58 9.37 -3.02
C HIS A 88 28.12 7.93 -3.06
N SER A 89 28.42 7.41 -4.25
CA SER A 89 29.14 6.15 -4.42
C SER A 89 30.65 6.37 -4.24
N LYS A 90 31.14 6.16 -3.02
CA LYS A 90 32.56 5.95 -2.64
C LYS A 90 32.52 5.09 -1.37
N LYS A 91 33.21 3.97 -1.16
CA LYS A 91 34.42 3.33 -1.73
C LYS A 91 34.37 1.85 -1.23
N GLU A 92 34.64 0.85 -2.08
CA GLU A 92 35.95 0.16 -2.23
C GLU A 92 36.07 -1.13 -1.41
N THR A 93 36.25 -2.27 -2.11
CA THR A 93 37.27 -3.26 -1.76
C THR A 93 37.51 -4.18 -2.96
N LYS A 94 38.63 -3.94 -3.64
CA LYS A 94 39.24 -4.92 -4.56
C LYS A 94 39.61 -6.16 -3.76
N ARG A 95 39.31 -7.34 -4.29
CA ARG A 95 39.92 -8.60 -3.87
C ARG A 95 41.01 -8.92 -4.87
N ASP A 96 42.25 -8.69 -4.49
CA ASP A 96 43.42 -9.25 -5.18
C ASP A 96 43.52 -10.72 -4.75
N TYR A 97 43.35 -11.64 -5.70
CA TYR A 97 43.66 -13.05 -5.51
C TYR A 97 45.08 -13.29 -6.02
N TYR A 98 45.99 -13.65 -5.11
CA TYR A 98 47.23 -14.32 -5.44
C TYR A 98 46.95 -15.81 -5.68
N ALA A 99 47.34 -16.32 -6.84
CA ALA A 99 47.86 -17.68 -7.06
C ALA A 99 48.53 -17.72 -8.44
#